data_AF-A0A923E3N1-F1
#
_entry.id   AF-A0A923E3N1-F1
#
_cell.length_a   1.000
_cell.length_b   1.000
_cell.length_c   1.000
_cell.angle_alpha   90.00
_cell.angle_beta   90.00
_cell.angle_gamma   90.00
#
_symmetry.space_group_name_H-M   'P 1'
#
loop_
_entity.id
_entity.type
_entity.pdbx_description
1 polymer ?
#
loop_
_entity_poly.entity_id
_entity_poly.type
_entity_poly.pdbx_seq_one_letter_code
_entity_poly.pdbx_strand_id
1 'polypeptide(L)'
;MRSSTPRLLDSSTPRLLDSSNLDVTCDHYHRLDEDIALMKDLGVGTFRFSVSWARVMPDGRTLNEDGLAFYERLGAKVGVWTTLNEPWCSSLLSYAGGEHAPAHTDPGEAVAAVHHLLLAHGLGVKAIREAAAARSEEPSIGITLNLTVAHPADPSNEADLDAARRIDGTANRLFLDPIFRGAYPEDVVADMAATEDGDERCDMRTWIHVGDLEIINAPIEVLGVNFYNGQMVAAADPEDRSPLVRIDKRGRAHLAAVERAVKELGYVPNSAARMLVTQRTDTVALMIPEPDLLVFTDPFFARIAICLSRVLAASDIQLVTAFADSANGSKRAAAFLRDGRVDGAIVVSHHRIPEQLDSYLSAPLPVVFIGRPFIEDPPPCWVDVDNLEVGRIAARRLIEAGVKRPAIITGPLDMVAASDRLLGFRELLSAQGMVPFEAEARFTPASGEAAADELAPLITAGDIDGVFVSSDPMALAAMRVWKSHGIRIPEDLRVIGFDGTEAAAEAIPALTIEG
;
A
#
# COMPACT_ATOMS: atom_id res chain seq x y z
N MET A 1 -15.95 -18.53 -34.30
CA MET A 1 -14.99 -18.12 -35.35
C MET A 1 -14.20 -16.96 -34.76
N ARG A 2 -12.87 -17.08 -34.68
CA ARG A 2 -12.00 -16.13 -33.96
C ARG A 2 -11.90 -14.84 -34.78
N SER A 3 -12.54 -13.74 -34.36
CA SER A 3 -12.27 -12.43 -34.94
C SER A 3 -10.97 -11.89 -34.37
N SER A 4 -10.09 -11.47 -35.25
CA SER A 4 -8.81 -10.88 -34.93
C SER A 4 -9.02 -9.41 -34.59
N THR A 5 -9.19 -9.11 -33.31
CA THR A 5 -8.71 -7.83 -32.75
C THR A 5 -7.21 -7.78 -33.04
N PRO A 6 -6.65 -6.67 -33.57
CA PRO A 6 -5.23 -6.59 -33.86
C PRO A 6 -4.44 -6.83 -32.57
N ARG A 7 -3.46 -7.73 -32.64
CA ARG A 7 -2.54 -7.98 -31.53
C ARG A 7 -1.74 -6.71 -31.27
N LEU A 8 -2.06 -6.02 -30.18
CA LEU A 8 -1.20 -5.03 -29.53
C LEU A 8 -0.66 -5.57 -28.19
N LEU A 9 -0.61 -6.89 -28.01
CA LEU A 9 -0.35 -7.50 -26.70
C LEU A 9 0.78 -8.53 -26.81
N ASP A 10 1.92 -8.15 -26.24
CA ASP A 10 3.04 -9.03 -25.90
C ASP A 10 2.57 -10.15 -24.94
N SER A 11 3.30 -11.26 -24.97
CA SER A 11 3.20 -12.47 -24.15
C SER A 11 3.21 -12.26 -22.63
N SER A 12 3.36 -11.02 -22.15
CA SER A 12 3.46 -10.61 -20.74
C SER A 12 2.13 -10.11 -20.12
N THR A 13 1.01 -10.17 -20.84
CA THR A 13 -0.26 -9.58 -20.38
C THR A 13 -0.89 -10.34 -19.19
N PRO A 14 -1.40 -9.66 -18.13
CA PRO A 14 -2.08 -10.31 -17.01
C PRO A 14 -3.32 -11.06 -17.50
N ARG A 15 -3.51 -12.30 -17.05
CA ARG A 15 -4.76 -13.04 -17.28
C ARG A 15 -5.82 -12.53 -16.29
N LEU A 16 -7.08 -12.65 -16.66
CA LEU A 16 -8.18 -12.50 -15.70
C LEU A 16 -7.99 -13.48 -14.53
N LEU A 17 -8.58 -13.20 -13.37
CA LEU A 17 -8.47 -14.04 -12.15
C LEU A 17 -8.82 -15.52 -12.40
N ASP A 18 -9.63 -15.79 -13.42
CA ASP A 18 -10.06 -17.13 -13.86
C ASP A 18 -9.25 -17.70 -15.05
N SER A 19 -8.15 -17.06 -15.43
CA SER A 19 -7.30 -17.40 -16.58
C SER A 19 -7.95 -17.27 -17.97
N SER A 20 -9.12 -16.65 -18.08
CA SER A 20 -9.75 -16.33 -19.38
C SER A 20 -9.05 -15.17 -20.10
N ASN A 21 -9.33 -15.01 -21.40
CA ASN A 21 -8.70 -13.99 -22.25
C ASN A 21 -9.39 -12.62 -22.11
N LEU A 22 -8.60 -11.54 -22.24
CA LEU A 22 -9.11 -10.17 -22.13
C LEU A 22 -9.97 -9.73 -23.33
N ASP A 23 -10.09 -10.57 -24.37
CA ASP A 23 -10.77 -10.27 -25.64
C ASP A 23 -12.26 -9.88 -25.48
N VAL A 24 -12.89 -10.24 -24.35
CA VAL A 24 -14.33 -10.03 -24.10
C VAL A 24 -14.59 -9.06 -22.92
N THR A 25 -13.56 -8.38 -22.40
CA THR A 25 -13.70 -7.51 -21.22
C THR A 25 -14.54 -6.26 -21.46
N CYS A 26 -14.69 -5.83 -22.72
CA CYS A 26 -15.60 -4.76 -23.16
C CYS A 26 -16.45 -5.25 -24.34
N ASP A 27 -17.52 -5.98 -24.06
CA ASP A 27 -18.28 -6.73 -25.08
C ASP A 27 -19.48 -6.00 -25.71
N HIS A 28 -19.49 -4.67 -25.69
CA HIS A 28 -20.54 -3.87 -26.32
C HIS A 28 -20.72 -4.20 -27.81
N TYR A 29 -19.66 -4.69 -28.47
CA TYR A 29 -19.70 -5.13 -29.86
C TYR A 29 -20.74 -6.23 -30.10
N HIS A 30 -20.81 -7.25 -29.23
CA HIS A 30 -21.79 -8.33 -29.34
C HIS A 30 -23.09 -8.02 -28.59
N ARG A 31 -23.04 -7.17 -27.54
CA ARG A 31 -24.17 -6.85 -26.66
C ARG A 31 -24.93 -5.58 -27.02
N LEU A 32 -24.67 -5.01 -28.20
CA LEU A 32 -25.28 -3.77 -28.71
C LEU A 32 -26.79 -3.66 -28.43
N ASP A 33 -27.56 -4.69 -28.81
CA ASP A 33 -29.02 -4.65 -28.69
C ASP A 33 -29.50 -4.69 -27.22
N GLU A 34 -28.79 -5.42 -26.36
CA GLU A 34 -29.07 -5.50 -24.92
C GLU A 34 -28.74 -4.18 -24.22
N ASP A 35 -27.59 -3.58 -24.54
CA ASP A 35 -27.14 -2.34 -23.91
C ASP A 35 -28.07 -1.17 -24.28
N ILE A 36 -28.51 -1.09 -25.54
CA ILE A 36 -29.50 -0.09 -25.96
C ILE A 36 -30.87 -0.33 -25.31
N ALA A 37 -31.29 -1.60 -25.16
CA ALA A 37 -32.54 -1.93 -24.48
C ALA A 37 -32.51 -1.50 -23.00
N LEU A 38 -31.39 -1.73 -22.30
CA LEU A 38 -31.19 -1.30 -20.92
C LEU A 38 -31.29 0.22 -20.79
N MET A 39 -30.66 0.97 -21.69
CA MET A 39 -30.76 2.43 -21.68
C MET A 39 -32.18 2.94 -21.86
N LYS A 40 -32.95 2.28 -22.75
CA LYS A 40 -34.35 2.60 -22.98
C LYS A 40 -35.19 2.33 -21.72
N ASP A 41 -34.92 1.23 -21.02
CA ASP A 41 -35.57 0.88 -19.76
C ASP A 41 -35.26 1.91 -18.65
N LEU A 42 -34.02 2.40 -18.60
CA LEU A 42 -33.59 3.48 -17.70
C LEU A 42 -34.15 4.86 -18.06
N GLY A 43 -34.90 5.00 -19.17
CA GLY A 43 -35.48 6.26 -19.61
C GLY A 43 -34.46 7.26 -20.15
N VAL A 44 -33.27 6.80 -20.55
CA VAL A 44 -32.19 7.67 -21.06
C VAL A 44 -32.43 7.98 -22.54
N GLY A 45 -32.59 9.26 -22.87
CA GLY A 45 -32.89 9.72 -24.24
C GLY A 45 -31.67 9.98 -25.14
N THR A 46 -30.46 9.80 -24.62
CA THR A 46 -29.23 10.08 -25.37
C THR A 46 -28.18 9.01 -25.08
N PHE A 47 -27.72 8.32 -26.12
CA PHE A 47 -26.57 7.44 -26.05
C PHE A 47 -25.43 8.05 -26.84
N ARG A 48 -24.37 8.45 -26.12
CA ARG A 48 -23.13 8.97 -26.70
C ARG A 48 -22.17 7.80 -26.86
N PHE A 49 -21.70 7.58 -28.09
CA PHE A 49 -20.69 6.57 -28.38
C PHE A 49 -19.60 7.12 -29.29
N SER A 50 -18.34 6.72 -29.04
CA SER A 50 -17.17 7.13 -29.82
C SER A 50 -16.85 6.14 -30.92
N VAL A 51 -16.40 6.63 -32.08
CA VAL A 51 -15.84 5.75 -33.11
C VAL A 51 -14.42 5.33 -32.70
N SER A 52 -14.23 4.04 -32.42
CA SER A 52 -12.92 3.44 -32.16
C SER A 52 -12.20 3.14 -33.46
N TRP A 53 -11.10 3.85 -33.71
CA TRP A 53 -10.28 3.65 -34.92
C TRP A 53 -9.56 2.31 -34.95
N ALA A 54 -9.13 1.79 -33.80
CA ALA A 54 -8.61 0.43 -33.71
C ALA A 54 -9.65 -0.65 -34.11
N ARG A 55 -10.95 -0.33 -34.07
CA ARG A 55 -12.02 -1.23 -34.56
C ARG A 55 -12.23 -1.11 -36.07
N VAL A 56 -12.20 0.11 -36.61
CA VAL A 56 -12.48 0.38 -38.04
C VAL A 56 -11.26 0.14 -38.91
N MET A 57 -10.06 0.49 -38.43
CA MET A 57 -8.78 0.31 -39.11
C MET A 57 -7.73 -0.24 -38.12
N PRO A 58 -7.78 -1.54 -37.81
CA PRO A 58 -7.00 -2.16 -36.74
C PRO A 58 -5.48 -2.07 -36.90
N ASP A 59 -4.99 -2.01 -38.15
CA ASP A 59 -3.58 -1.86 -38.50
C ASP A 59 -3.27 -0.43 -39.03
N GLY A 60 -4.24 0.49 -38.92
CA GLY A 60 -4.18 1.85 -39.44
C GLY A 60 -4.19 1.96 -40.96
N ARG A 61 -4.37 0.86 -41.72
CA ARG A 61 -4.27 0.84 -43.19
C ARG A 61 -5.43 0.13 -43.87
N THR A 62 -5.94 -0.93 -43.27
CA THR A 62 -6.94 -1.84 -43.83
C THR A 62 -8.27 -1.61 -43.14
N LEU A 63 -9.33 -1.40 -43.93
CA LEU A 63 -10.69 -1.30 -43.41
C LEU A 63 -11.14 -2.66 -42.85
N ASN A 64 -11.66 -2.65 -41.64
CA ASN A 64 -12.34 -3.78 -41.03
C ASN A 64 -13.85 -3.66 -41.30
N GLU A 65 -14.35 -4.43 -42.27
CA GLU A 65 -15.76 -4.43 -42.67
C GLU A 65 -16.70 -4.77 -41.51
N ASP A 66 -16.35 -5.76 -40.68
CA ASP A 66 -17.13 -6.14 -39.50
C ASP A 66 -17.18 -4.99 -38.47
N GLY A 67 -16.05 -4.32 -38.29
CA GLY A 67 -15.92 -3.15 -37.44
C GLY A 67 -16.80 -1.99 -37.92
N LEU A 68 -16.89 -1.77 -39.23
CA LEU A 68 -17.74 -0.76 -39.84
C LEU A 68 -19.23 -1.13 -39.73
N ALA A 69 -19.59 -2.38 -40.02
CA ALA A 69 -20.96 -2.89 -39.92
C ALA A 69 -21.53 -2.75 -38.50
N PHE A 70 -20.69 -2.84 -37.46
CA PHE A 70 -21.09 -2.51 -36.09
C PHE A 70 -21.59 -1.05 -35.97
N TYR A 71 -20.87 -0.08 -36.55
CA TYR A 71 -21.27 1.33 -36.48
C TYR A 71 -22.50 1.64 -37.33
N GLU A 72 -22.71 0.94 -38.45
CA GLU A 72 -23.96 1.04 -39.23
C GLU A 72 -25.17 0.60 -38.39
N ARG A 73 -25.06 -0.56 -37.71
CA ARG A 73 -26.11 -1.08 -36.81
C ARG A 73 -26.36 -0.16 -35.63
N LEU A 74 -25.29 0.37 -35.02
CA LEU A 74 -25.38 1.33 -33.91
C LEU A 74 -26.04 2.63 -34.38
N GLY A 75 -25.68 3.13 -35.55
CA GLY A 75 -26.22 4.37 -36.13
C GLY A 75 -27.70 4.34 -36.42
N ALA A 76 -28.27 3.17 -36.69
CA ALA A 76 -29.72 2.99 -36.80
C ALA A 76 -30.46 3.16 -35.46
N LYS A 77 -29.74 3.27 -34.34
CA LYS A 77 -30.31 3.29 -32.98
C LYS A 77 -29.93 4.55 -32.19
N VAL A 78 -28.97 5.35 -32.66
CA VAL A 78 -28.42 6.49 -31.90
C VAL A 78 -28.43 7.78 -32.72
N GLY A 79 -28.87 8.87 -32.09
CA GLY A 79 -28.93 10.19 -32.73
C GLY A 79 -27.78 11.13 -32.38
N VAL A 80 -26.92 10.77 -31.40
CA VAL A 80 -25.82 11.63 -30.92
C VAL A 80 -24.50 10.89 -30.99
N TRP A 81 -23.57 11.44 -31.77
CA TRP A 81 -22.25 10.86 -32.04
C TRP A 81 -21.14 11.69 -31.43
N THR A 82 -20.11 11.04 -30.89
CA THR A 82 -18.81 11.68 -30.65
C THR A 82 -17.81 10.99 -31.57
N THR A 83 -16.99 11.72 -32.32
CA THR A 83 -15.98 11.05 -33.17
C THR A 83 -14.87 10.47 -32.30
N LEU A 84 -14.32 11.29 -31.41
CA LEU A 84 -13.22 10.99 -30.49
C LEU A 84 -13.59 11.43 -29.07
N ASN A 85 -13.03 10.70 -28.11
CA ASN A 85 -13.03 11.07 -26.69
C ASN A 85 -11.59 11.33 -26.26
N GLU A 86 -11.32 12.56 -25.82
CA GLU A 86 -10.03 12.99 -25.25
C GLU A 86 -8.83 12.69 -26.17
N PRO A 87 -8.78 13.27 -27.39
CA PRO A 87 -7.69 13.02 -28.32
C PRO A 87 -6.31 13.40 -27.77
N TRP A 88 -6.22 14.26 -26.75
CA TRP A 88 -4.98 14.54 -26.01
C TRP A 88 -4.38 13.27 -25.37
N CYS A 89 -5.23 12.41 -24.80
CA CYS A 89 -4.80 11.16 -24.16
C CYS A 89 -4.14 10.22 -25.18
N SER A 90 -4.70 10.13 -26.39
CA SER A 90 -4.16 9.29 -27.48
C SER A 90 -3.09 9.96 -28.33
N SER A 91 -2.70 11.21 -28.03
CA SER A 91 -1.63 11.94 -28.71
C SER A 91 -0.53 12.32 -27.72
N LEU A 92 -0.62 13.48 -27.08
CA LEU A 92 0.42 14.01 -26.21
C LEU A 92 0.73 13.08 -25.02
N LEU A 93 -0.30 12.52 -24.36
CA LEU A 93 -0.06 11.63 -23.22
C LEU A 93 0.56 10.28 -23.63
N SER A 94 0.21 9.78 -24.83
CA SER A 94 0.65 8.48 -25.37
C SER A 94 2.01 8.52 -26.07
N TYR A 95 2.29 9.59 -26.82
CA TYR A 95 3.47 9.70 -27.69
C TYR A 95 4.55 10.63 -27.14
N ALA A 96 4.19 11.59 -26.29
CA ALA A 96 5.15 12.48 -25.64
C ALA A 96 5.35 12.13 -24.15
N GLY A 97 4.27 11.84 -23.42
CA GLY A 97 4.29 11.50 -22.00
C GLY A 97 4.59 10.03 -21.69
N GLY A 98 4.32 9.12 -22.63
CA GLY A 98 4.50 7.68 -22.47
C GLY A 98 3.59 7.02 -21.42
N GLU A 99 2.57 7.70 -20.90
CA GLU A 99 1.72 7.18 -19.82
C GLU A 99 0.67 6.16 -20.32
N HIS A 100 0.35 6.21 -21.61
CA HIS A 100 -0.60 5.31 -22.27
C HIS A 100 0.03 4.68 -23.51
N ALA A 101 -0.50 3.54 -23.94
CA ALA A 101 -0.07 2.90 -25.18
C ALA A 101 -0.08 3.90 -26.36
N PRO A 102 0.92 3.89 -27.26
CA PRO A 102 2.01 2.91 -27.34
C PRO A 102 3.18 3.16 -26.37
N ALA A 103 3.07 4.11 -25.44
CA ALA A 103 4.07 4.48 -24.44
C ALA A 103 5.37 5.03 -25.07
N HIS A 104 5.22 5.76 -26.17
CA HIS A 104 6.33 6.46 -26.82
C HIS A 104 6.62 7.78 -26.12
N THR A 105 7.82 8.30 -26.33
CA THR A 105 8.29 9.58 -25.80
C THR A 105 8.97 10.42 -26.89
N ASP A 106 8.43 10.39 -28.11
CA ASP A 106 8.89 11.16 -29.28
C ASP A 106 7.94 12.36 -29.52
N PRO A 107 8.43 13.60 -29.36
CA PRO A 107 7.64 14.82 -29.57
C PRO A 107 7.09 14.98 -31.00
N GLY A 108 7.85 14.60 -32.02
CA GLY A 108 7.44 14.71 -33.41
C GLY A 108 6.30 13.75 -33.75
N GLU A 109 6.36 12.52 -33.22
CA GLU A 109 5.23 11.58 -33.30
C GLU A 109 3.98 12.10 -32.58
N ALA A 110 4.16 12.78 -31.44
CA ALA A 110 3.04 13.37 -30.70
C ALA A 110 2.35 14.48 -31.49
N VAL A 111 3.11 15.37 -32.13
CA VAL A 111 2.57 16.43 -33.02
C VAL A 111 1.84 15.80 -34.22
N ALA A 112 2.44 14.79 -34.85
CA ALA A 112 1.80 14.04 -35.93
C ALA A 112 0.47 13.40 -35.48
N ALA A 113 0.45 12.79 -34.30
CA ALA A 113 -0.74 12.16 -33.74
C ALA A 113 -1.85 13.18 -33.46
N VAL A 114 -1.53 14.36 -32.92
CA VAL A 114 -2.50 15.46 -32.74
C VAL A 114 -3.16 15.81 -34.07
N HIS A 115 -2.36 16.06 -35.11
CA HIS A 115 -2.88 16.47 -36.41
C HIS A 115 -3.77 15.37 -37.03
N HIS A 116 -3.27 14.13 -37.10
CA HIS A 116 -3.99 13.03 -37.74
C HIS A 116 -5.27 12.64 -36.98
N LEU A 117 -5.30 12.76 -35.65
CA LEU A 117 -6.53 12.53 -34.88
C LEU A 117 -7.59 13.61 -35.18
N LEU A 118 -7.19 14.87 -35.29
CA LEU A 118 -8.10 15.94 -35.66
C LEU A 118 -8.60 15.78 -37.11
N LEU A 119 -7.72 15.40 -38.04
CA LEU A 119 -8.11 15.10 -39.41
C LEU A 119 -9.10 13.91 -39.44
N ALA A 120 -8.83 12.86 -38.67
CA ALA A 120 -9.75 11.73 -38.51
C ALA A 120 -11.09 12.14 -37.90
N HIS A 121 -11.12 13.12 -36.98
CA HIS A 121 -12.37 13.72 -36.50
C HIS A 121 -13.18 14.31 -37.66
N GLY A 122 -12.59 15.21 -38.46
CA GLY A 122 -13.28 15.84 -39.59
C GLY A 122 -13.75 14.84 -40.65
N LEU A 123 -12.92 13.85 -40.98
CA LEU A 123 -13.29 12.75 -41.88
C LEU A 123 -14.42 11.89 -41.30
N GLY A 124 -14.40 11.65 -39.98
CA GLY A 124 -15.46 10.95 -39.26
C GLY A 124 -16.78 11.71 -39.30
N VAL A 125 -16.77 13.04 -39.11
CA VAL A 125 -17.97 13.90 -39.24
C VAL A 125 -18.57 13.73 -40.63
N LYS A 126 -17.74 13.81 -41.69
CA LYS A 126 -18.18 13.63 -43.07
C LYS A 126 -18.81 12.25 -43.30
N ALA A 127 -18.14 11.18 -42.88
CA ALA A 127 -18.62 9.81 -43.08
C ALA A 127 -19.96 9.55 -42.35
N ILE A 128 -20.10 10.04 -41.11
CA ILE A 128 -21.36 9.90 -40.34
C ILE A 128 -22.50 10.64 -41.04
N ARG A 129 -22.25 11.87 -41.53
CA ARG A 129 -23.27 12.64 -42.26
C ARG A 129 -23.68 11.98 -43.56
N GLU A 130 -22.74 11.44 -44.34
CA GLU A 130 -23.04 10.70 -45.57
C GLU A 130 -23.90 9.46 -45.29
N ALA A 131 -23.54 8.70 -44.25
CA ALA A 131 -24.30 7.51 -43.83
C ALA A 131 -25.70 7.84 -43.26
N ALA A 132 -25.85 8.98 -42.58
CA ALA A 132 -27.14 9.45 -42.07
C ALA A 132 -28.02 10.03 -43.19
N ALA A 133 -27.45 10.76 -44.14
CA ALA A 133 -28.15 11.27 -45.31
C ALA A 133 -28.74 10.13 -46.15
N ALA A 134 -28.01 9.02 -46.32
CA ALA A 134 -28.52 7.81 -46.96
C ALA A 134 -29.77 7.22 -46.27
N ARG A 135 -29.98 7.53 -45.00
CA ARG A 135 -31.12 7.10 -44.17
C ARG A 135 -32.15 8.21 -43.92
N SER A 136 -31.96 9.40 -44.52
CA SER A 136 -32.80 10.58 -44.27
C SER A 136 -32.86 10.98 -42.78
N GLU A 137 -31.72 10.85 -42.09
CA GLU A 137 -31.55 11.19 -40.67
C GLU A 137 -30.63 12.40 -40.50
N GLU A 138 -30.86 13.18 -39.44
CA GLU A 138 -30.03 14.32 -39.04
C GLU A 138 -29.43 14.06 -37.64
N PRO A 139 -28.20 13.51 -37.56
CA PRO A 139 -27.56 13.23 -36.28
C PRO A 139 -26.94 14.49 -35.70
N SER A 140 -26.89 14.58 -34.36
CA SER A 140 -26.00 15.51 -33.67
C SER A 140 -24.61 14.89 -33.58
N ILE A 141 -23.59 15.57 -34.06
CA ILE A 141 -22.20 15.09 -34.06
C ILE A 141 -21.37 16.01 -33.18
N GLY A 142 -20.43 15.43 -32.47
CA GLY A 142 -19.54 16.14 -31.58
C GLY A 142 -18.18 15.49 -31.41
N ILE A 143 -17.40 16.09 -30.53
CA ILE A 143 -16.14 15.58 -30.01
C ILE A 143 -16.08 15.88 -28.52
N THR A 144 -15.34 15.08 -27.77
CA THR A 144 -15.14 15.34 -26.34
C THR A 144 -13.68 15.62 -26.05
N LEU A 145 -13.41 16.75 -25.40
CA LEU A 145 -12.07 17.21 -25.09
C LEU A 145 -11.85 17.21 -23.57
N ASN A 146 -10.64 16.87 -23.15
CA ASN A 146 -10.16 17.02 -21.78
C ASN A 146 -9.54 18.40 -21.62
N LEU A 147 -10.25 19.31 -20.94
CA LEU A 147 -9.77 20.66 -20.71
C LEU A 147 -9.19 20.79 -19.31
N THR A 148 -8.23 21.69 -19.16
CA THR A 148 -7.57 21.98 -17.89
C THR A 148 -7.53 23.47 -17.61
N VAL A 149 -7.48 23.83 -16.33
CA VAL A 149 -7.15 25.19 -15.91
C VAL A 149 -5.69 25.20 -15.44
N ALA A 150 -4.85 25.96 -16.14
CA ALA A 150 -3.45 26.16 -15.77
C ALA A 150 -3.28 27.52 -15.09
N HIS A 151 -2.96 27.52 -13.80
CA HIS A 151 -2.63 28.72 -13.03
C HIS A 151 -1.12 28.76 -12.75
N PRO A 152 -0.44 29.90 -12.93
CA PRO A 152 0.97 30.02 -12.50
C PRO A 152 1.07 29.86 -10.98
N ALA A 153 2.08 29.12 -10.51
CA ALA A 153 2.36 28.93 -9.09
C ALA A 153 2.67 30.26 -8.40
N ASP A 154 3.49 31.10 -9.04
CA ASP A 154 3.68 32.51 -8.70
C ASP A 154 3.25 33.40 -9.89
N PRO A 155 2.14 34.14 -9.79
CA PRO A 155 1.67 35.02 -10.87
C PRO A 155 2.56 36.25 -11.12
N SER A 156 3.59 36.49 -10.28
CA SER A 156 4.60 37.52 -10.49
C SER A 156 5.87 37.00 -11.17
N ASN A 157 5.99 35.68 -11.36
CA ASN A 157 7.12 35.04 -12.00
C ASN A 157 6.83 34.80 -13.50
N GLU A 158 7.66 35.38 -14.37
CA GLU A 158 7.51 35.27 -15.83
C GLU A 158 7.63 33.83 -16.35
N ALA A 159 8.46 32.99 -15.72
CA ALA A 159 8.63 31.59 -16.12
C ALA A 159 7.40 30.75 -15.76
N ASP A 160 6.78 30.99 -14.60
CA ASP A 160 5.53 30.32 -14.21
C ASP A 160 4.36 30.75 -15.11
N LEU A 161 4.33 32.03 -15.50
CA LEU A 161 3.36 32.56 -16.45
C LEU A 161 3.49 31.91 -17.83
N ASP A 162 4.72 31.78 -18.35
CA ASP A 162 4.97 31.12 -19.64
C ASP A 162 4.65 29.62 -19.58
N ALA A 163 5.03 28.92 -18.51
CA ALA A 163 4.70 27.51 -18.31
C ALA A 163 3.18 27.28 -18.28
N ALA A 164 2.43 28.11 -17.56
CA ALA A 164 0.98 28.05 -17.53
C ALA A 164 0.35 28.31 -18.91
N ARG A 165 0.86 29.31 -19.65
CA ARG A 165 0.44 29.63 -21.03
C ARG A 165 0.65 28.45 -21.98
N ARG A 166 1.80 27.77 -21.90
CA ARG A 166 2.12 26.60 -22.73
C ARG A 166 1.25 25.39 -22.41
N ILE A 167 0.94 25.14 -21.12
CA ILE A 167 0.01 24.08 -20.74
C ILE A 167 -1.39 24.38 -21.27
N ASP A 168 -1.90 25.60 -21.10
CA ASP A 168 -3.18 26.00 -21.69
C ASP A 168 -3.17 25.84 -23.23
N GLY A 169 -2.08 26.27 -23.87
CA GLY A 169 -1.90 26.13 -25.31
C GLY A 169 -1.98 24.69 -25.80
N THR A 170 -1.21 23.79 -25.19
CA THR A 170 -1.08 22.39 -25.62
C THR A 170 -2.24 21.49 -25.16
N ALA A 171 -2.84 21.76 -24.00
CA ALA A 171 -3.97 20.97 -23.49
C ALA A 171 -5.33 21.44 -24.01
N ASN A 172 -5.51 22.76 -24.22
CA ASN A 172 -6.82 23.32 -24.60
C ASN A 172 -6.82 23.80 -26.06
N ARG A 173 -6.04 24.87 -26.35
CA ARG A 173 -6.16 25.63 -27.62
C ARG A 173 -5.74 24.83 -28.84
N LEU A 174 -4.75 23.94 -28.70
CA LEU A 174 -4.26 23.06 -29.75
C LEU A 174 -5.35 22.19 -30.38
N PHE A 175 -6.40 21.85 -29.62
CA PHE A 175 -7.54 21.06 -30.09
C PHE A 175 -8.75 21.95 -30.42
N LEU A 176 -9.03 22.98 -29.60
CA LEU A 176 -10.19 23.85 -29.80
C LEU A 176 -10.08 24.71 -31.07
N ASP A 177 -8.94 25.35 -31.30
CA ASP A 177 -8.78 26.32 -32.38
C ASP A 177 -8.89 25.69 -33.78
N PRO A 178 -8.27 24.55 -34.13
CA PRO A 178 -8.46 23.96 -35.44
C PRO A 178 -9.91 23.48 -35.68
N ILE A 179 -10.60 23.00 -34.64
CA ILE A 179 -11.99 22.54 -34.73
C ILE A 179 -12.95 23.70 -34.95
N PHE A 180 -12.78 24.82 -34.24
CA PHE A 180 -13.76 25.91 -34.25
C PHE A 180 -13.34 27.15 -35.05
N ARG A 181 -12.05 27.31 -35.33
CA ARG A 181 -11.48 28.47 -36.05
C ARG A 181 -10.77 28.06 -37.36
N GLY A 182 -10.56 26.77 -37.60
CA GLY A 182 -9.90 26.28 -38.81
C GLY A 182 -8.41 26.64 -38.89
N ALA A 183 -7.76 26.91 -37.75
CA ALA A 183 -6.34 27.20 -37.68
C ALA A 183 -5.75 26.74 -36.35
N TYR A 184 -4.48 26.36 -36.35
CA TYR A 184 -3.74 26.12 -35.11
C TYR A 184 -3.26 27.44 -34.49
N PRO A 185 -3.18 27.53 -33.14
CA PRO A 185 -2.73 28.74 -32.46
C PRO A 185 -1.23 28.98 -32.72
N GLU A 186 -0.90 30.16 -33.28
CA GLU A 186 0.45 30.47 -33.78
C GLU A 186 1.52 30.40 -32.70
N ASP A 187 1.21 30.82 -31.47
CA ASP A 187 2.14 30.77 -30.33
C ASP A 187 2.49 29.33 -29.96
N VAL A 188 1.50 28.44 -29.92
CA VAL A 188 1.71 27.02 -29.60
C VAL A 188 2.49 26.32 -30.72
N VAL A 189 2.18 26.62 -31.99
CA VAL A 189 2.94 26.05 -33.11
C VAL A 189 4.40 26.54 -33.09
N ALA A 190 4.65 27.80 -32.75
CA ALA A 190 5.99 28.34 -32.61
C ALA A 190 6.75 27.68 -31.44
N ASP A 191 6.09 27.49 -30.29
CA ASP A 191 6.67 26.78 -29.15
C ASP A 191 7.02 25.32 -29.51
N MET A 192 6.14 24.65 -30.25
CA MET A 192 6.35 23.27 -30.69
C MET A 192 7.54 23.13 -31.65
N ALA A 193 7.73 24.10 -32.55
CA ALA A 193 8.84 24.12 -33.50
C ALA A 193 10.20 24.48 -32.86
N ALA A 194 10.22 25.04 -31.64
CA ALA A 194 11.42 25.56 -30.99
C ALA A 194 12.24 24.49 -30.23
N THR A 195 12.32 23.26 -30.75
CA THR A 195 13.01 22.16 -30.07
C THR A 195 14.53 22.34 -30.05
N GLU A 196 15.20 21.83 -29.02
CA GLU A 196 16.66 21.98 -28.86
C GLU A 196 17.46 21.30 -29.96
N ASP A 197 16.93 20.21 -30.52
CA ASP A 197 17.53 19.41 -31.58
C ASP A 197 17.13 19.85 -33.00
N GLY A 198 16.19 20.80 -33.11
CA GLY A 198 15.69 21.31 -34.40
C GLY A 198 14.94 20.26 -35.22
N ASP A 199 14.28 19.28 -34.59
CA ASP A 199 13.49 18.27 -35.29
C ASP A 199 12.26 18.91 -35.95
N GLU A 200 12.30 19.04 -37.29
CA GLU A 200 11.23 19.61 -38.11
C GLU A 200 9.88 18.89 -37.93
N ARG A 201 9.87 17.63 -37.46
CA ARG A 201 8.64 16.89 -37.15
C ARG A 201 7.85 17.51 -35.99
N CYS A 202 8.49 18.34 -35.17
CA CYS A 202 7.81 19.04 -34.09
C CYS A 202 7.11 20.32 -34.55
N ASP A 203 7.41 20.86 -35.74
CA ASP A 203 6.59 21.92 -36.33
C ASP A 203 5.29 21.31 -36.87
N MET A 204 4.15 21.72 -36.30
CA MET A 204 2.82 21.29 -36.75
C MET A 204 2.63 21.50 -38.27
N ARG A 205 3.25 22.53 -38.85
CA ARG A 205 3.15 22.84 -40.29
C ARG A 205 3.71 21.74 -41.18
N THR A 206 4.61 20.91 -40.66
CA THR A 206 5.19 19.76 -41.38
C THR A 206 4.13 18.71 -41.72
N TRP A 207 3.07 18.60 -40.91
CA TRP A 207 2.05 17.57 -41.05
C TRP A 207 0.79 18.03 -41.77
N ILE A 208 0.58 19.35 -41.92
CA ILE A 208 -0.63 19.90 -42.52
C ILE A 208 -0.54 19.80 -44.05
N HIS A 209 -1.50 19.12 -44.66
CA HIS A 209 -1.71 19.15 -46.10
C HIS A 209 -2.83 20.13 -46.50
N VAL A 210 -2.83 20.53 -47.77
CA VAL A 210 -3.84 21.44 -48.32
C VAL A 210 -5.23 20.82 -48.19
N GLY A 211 -6.15 21.51 -47.52
CA GLY A 211 -7.52 21.04 -47.31
C GLY A 211 -7.77 20.41 -45.93
N ASP A 212 -6.72 20.09 -45.16
CA ASP A 212 -6.88 19.38 -43.89
C ASP A 212 -7.63 20.22 -42.85
N LEU A 213 -7.27 21.51 -42.73
CA LEU A 213 -7.89 22.39 -41.75
C LEU A 213 -9.37 22.65 -42.06
N GLU A 214 -9.74 22.69 -43.34
CA GLU A 214 -11.14 22.78 -43.77
C GLU A 214 -11.93 21.51 -43.43
N ILE A 215 -11.30 20.34 -43.52
CA ILE A 215 -11.90 19.06 -43.11
C ILE A 215 -12.06 19.02 -41.58
N ILE A 216 -11.02 19.40 -40.83
CA ILE A 216 -11.02 19.42 -39.36
C ILE A 216 -12.09 20.38 -38.83
N ASN A 217 -12.27 21.53 -39.48
CA ASN A 217 -13.26 22.56 -39.10
C ASN A 217 -14.70 22.23 -39.54
N ALA A 218 -14.99 20.99 -39.91
CA ALA A 218 -16.36 20.57 -40.21
C ALA A 218 -17.29 20.93 -39.03
N PRO A 219 -18.46 21.56 -39.27
CA PRO A 219 -19.30 22.04 -38.18
C PRO A 219 -19.84 20.87 -37.36
N ILE A 220 -19.90 21.05 -36.04
CA ILE A 220 -20.42 20.07 -35.06
C ILE A 220 -21.49 20.71 -34.17
N GLU A 221 -22.42 19.90 -33.68
CA GLU A 221 -23.58 20.36 -32.90
C GLU A 221 -23.37 20.23 -31.38
N VAL A 222 -22.42 19.40 -30.94
CA VAL A 222 -22.16 19.15 -29.51
C VAL A 222 -20.66 19.16 -29.20
N LEU A 223 -20.27 19.86 -28.14
CA LEU A 223 -18.93 19.75 -27.55
C LEU A 223 -19.04 19.09 -26.17
N GLY A 224 -18.44 17.92 -26.02
CA GLY A 224 -18.23 17.31 -24.71
C GLY A 224 -16.99 17.88 -24.05
N VAL A 225 -17.07 18.13 -22.74
CA VAL A 225 -15.94 18.63 -21.96
C VAL A 225 -15.76 17.76 -20.73
N ASN A 226 -14.57 17.19 -20.58
CA ASN A 226 -14.14 16.51 -19.37
C ASN A 226 -13.18 17.42 -18.60
N PHE A 227 -13.47 17.64 -17.31
CA PHE A 227 -12.66 18.43 -16.38
C PHE A 227 -12.33 17.55 -15.17
N TYR A 228 -11.05 17.25 -14.95
CA TYR A 228 -10.61 16.37 -13.87
C TYR A 228 -9.91 17.10 -12.73
N ASN A 229 -9.06 18.08 -13.04
CA ASN A 229 -8.37 18.91 -12.06
C ASN A 229 -7.96 20.26 -12.66
N GLY A 230 -7.71 21.23 -11.78
CA GLY A 230 -6.93 22.42 -12.10
C GLY A 230 -5.48 22.23 -11.63
N GLN A 231 -4.55 22.95 -12.25
CA GLN A 231 -3.12 22.81 -12.01
C GLN A 231 -2.50 24.14 -11.59
N MET A 232 -1.75 24.14 -10.49
CA MET A 232 -0.79 25.20 -10.17
C MET A 232 0.54 24.80 -10.81
N VAL A 233 1.08 25.66 -11.68
CA VAL A 233 2.18 25.36 -12.60
C VAL A 233 3.39 26.18 -12.21
N ALA A 234 4.46 25.52 -11.80
CA ALA A 234 5.76 26.13 -11.58
C ALA A 234 6.73 25.68 -12.69
N ALA A 235 7.53 26.60 -13.22
CA ALA A 235 8.60 26.25 -14.15
C ALA A 235 9.65 25.37 -13.44
N ALA A 236 9.97 24.21 -14.02
CA ALA A 236 10.97 23.29 -13.47
C ALA A 236 12.41 23.81 -13.68
N ASP A 237 12.66 24.43 -14.84
CA ASP A 237 13.88 25.12 -15.21
C ASP A 237 13.48 26.37 -16.02
N PRO A 238 13.89 27.59 -15.61
CA PRO A 238 13.60 28.83 -16.33
C PRO A 238 14.15 28.86 -17.77
N GLU A 239 15.13 28.01 -18.10
CA GLU A 239 15.73 27.91 -19.43
C GLU A 239 15.14 26.78 -20.29
N ASP A 240 14.21 25.96 -19.75
CA ASP A 240 13.59 24.86 -20.51
C ASP A 240 12.70 25.41 -21.64
N ARG A 241 13.15 25.18 -22.88
CA ARG A 241 12.44 25.58 -24.10
C ARG A 241 11.65 24.44 -24.73
N SER A 242 11.50 23.32 -24.03
CA SER A 242 10.83 22.13 -24.56
C SER A 242 9.46 22.49 -25.17
N PRO A 243 9.14 21.93 -26.35
CA PRO A 243 7.84 22.10 -27.00
C PRO A 243 6.70 21.48 -26.18
N LEU A 244 7.03 20.61 -25.23
CA LEU A 244 6.12 19.84 -24.41
C LEU A 244 6.42 20.14 -22.95
N VAL A 245 5.46 20.73 -22.25
CA VAL A 245 5.57 20.97 -20.81
C VAL A 245 5.40 19.64 -20.08
N ARG A 246 6.48 19.14 -19.50
CA ARG A 246 6.44 17.97 -18.62
C ARG A 246 5.96 18.41 -17.24
N ILE A 247 4.82 17.88 -16.82
CA ILE A 247 4.27 18.15 -15.48
C ILE A 247 4.96 17.24 -14.48
N ASP A 248 5.93 17.76 -13.72
CA ASP A 248 6.42 17.06 -12.54
C ASP A 248 5.41 17.22 -11.40
N LYS A 249 4.72 16.12 -11.06
CA LYS A 249 3.75 16.05 -9.95
C LYS A 249 4.42 16.24 -8.56
N ARG A 250 5.74 16.45 -8.48
CA ARG A 250 6.53 16.52 -7.24
C ARG A 250 7.15 17.90 -6.94
N GLY A 251 6.69 18.98 -7.57
CA GLY A 251 7.23 20.33 -7.35
C GLY A 251 7.08 20.83 -5.90
N ARG A 252 8.19 21.27 -5.27
CA ARG A 252 8.25 21.74 -3.87
C ARG A 252 7.30 22.90 -3.53
N ALA A 253 7.01 23.77 -4.49
CA ALA A 253 6.09 24.90 -4.30
C ALA A 253 4.61 24.45 -4.19
N HIS A 254 4.24 23.38 -4.90
CA HIS A 254 2.91 22.77 -4.81
C HIS A 254 2.67 22.16 -3.43
N LEU A 255 3.68 21.49 -2.87
CA LEU A 255 3.59 20.88 -1.54
C LEU A 255 3.30 21.92 -0.45
N ALA A 256 4.01 23.06 -0.45
CA ALA A 256 3.83 24.10 0.56
C ALA A 256 2.47 24.81 0.47
N ALA A 257 1.94 25.02 -0.75
CA ALA A 257 0.60 25.59 -0.94
C ALA A 257 -0.50 24.61 -0.52
N VAL A 258 -0.34 23.32 -0.87
CA VAL A 258 -1.26 22.25 -0.46
C VAL A 258 -1.24 22.06 1.05
N GLU A 259 -0.07 22.01 1.69
CA GLU A 259 0.06 21.90 3.15
C GLU A 259 -0.62 23.08 3.87
N ARG A 260 -0.47 24.30 3.34
CA ARG A 260 -1.15 25.48 3.89
C ARG A 260 -2.66 25.36 3.78
N ALA A 261 -3.18 24.98 2.61
CA ALA A 261 -4.61 24.77 2.41
C ALA A 261 -5.16 23.64 3.28
N VAL A 262 -4.43 22.52 3.41
CA VAL A 262 -4.79 21.40 4.29
C VAL A 262 -4.90 21.87 5.73
N LYS A 263 -3.94 22.67 6.21
CA LYS A 263 -3.93 23.22 7.56
C LYS A 263 -5.06 24.23 7.80
N GLU A 264 -5.31 25.13 6.85
CA GLU A 264 -6.37 26.16 6.96
C GLU A 264 -7.78 25.56 6.92
N LEU A 265 -7.99 24.55 6.08
CA LEU A 265 -9.29 23.88 5.92
C LEU A 265 -9.53 22.78 6.96
N GLY A 266 -8.52 22.43 7.76
CA GLY A 266 -8.59 21.28 8.67
C GLY A 266 -8.83 19.97 7.92
N TYR A 267 -8.33 19.87 6.68
CA TYR A 267 -8.54 18.69 5.85
C TYR A 267 -7.83 17.49 6.47
N VAL A 268 -8.60 16.45 6.81
CA VAL A 268 -8.07 15.16 7.23
C VAL A 268 -8.21 14.21 6.04
N PRO A 269 -7.10 13.63 5.52
CA PRO A 269 -7.18 12.65 4.47
C PRO A 269 -8.08 11.48 4.87
N ASN A 270 -8.98 11.08 3.99
CA ASN A 270 -9.82 9.91 4.22
C ASN A 270 -8.96 8.64 4.09
N SER A 271 -8.61 8.02 5.22
CA SER A 271 -7.81 6.80 5.27
C SER A 271 -8.46 5.64 4.51
N ALA A 272 -9.80 5.51 4.53
CA ALA A 272 -10.51 4.47 3.78
C ALA A 272 -10.41 4.67 2.26
N ALA A 273 -10.42 5.92 1.78
CA ALA A 273 -10.18 6.22 0.37
C ALA A 273 -8.71 6.00 -0.02
N ARG A 274 -7.77 6.28 0.89
CA ARG A 274 -6.34 6.03 0.70
C ARG A 274 -6.06 4.54 0.56
N MET A 275 -6.65 3.70 1.42
CA MET A 275 -6.57 2.24 1.36
C MET A 275 -6.99 1.67 0.00
N LEU A 276 -8.06 2.21 -0.62
CA LEU A 276 -8.53 1.75 -1.93
C LEU A 276 -7.50 1.98 -3.05
N VAL A 277 -6.69 3.02 -2.94
CA VAL A 277 -5.70 3.41 -3.95
C VAL A 277 -4.32 2.84 -3.66
N THR A 278 -3.86 2.91 -2.41
CA THR A 278 -2.51 2.52 -2.01
C THR A 278 -2.39 1.05 -1.62
N GLN A 279 -3.51 0.39 -1.33
CA GLN A 279 -3.55 -0.93 -0.68
C GLN A 279 -2.77 -0.98 0.65
N ARG A 280 -2.61 0.17 1.34
CA ARG A 280 -1.98 0.27 2.66
C ARG A 280 -2.92 0.90 3.68
N THR A 281 -2.85 0.38 4.90
CA THR A 281 -3.64 0.79 6.07
C THR A 281 -2.88 1.71 7.01
N ASP A 282 -1.57 1.85 6.82
CA ASP A 282 -0.66 2.56 7.72
C ASP A 282 -0.85 2.09 9.18
N THR A 283 -1.12 0.79 9.38
CA THR A 283 -1.44 0.20 10.69
C THR A 283 -0.69 -1.12 10.89
N VAL A 284 -0.08 -1.29 12.06
CA VAL A 284 0.58 -2.54 12.48
C VAL A 284 -0.11 -3.09 13.73
N ALA A 285 -0.32 -4.41 13.75
CA ALA A 285 -0.91 -5.11 14.88
C ALA A 285 0.16 -5.54 15.90
N LEU A 286 -0.07 -5.30 17.20
CA LEU A 286 0.61 -6.00 18.30
C LEU A 286 -0.30 -7.12 18.80
N MET A 287 0.05 -8.36 18.48
CA MET A 287 -0.68 -9.57 18.83
C MET A 287 -0.13 -10.16 20.13
N ILE A 288 -0.99 -10.26 21.14
CA ILE A 288 -0.62 -10.80 22.45
C ILE A 288 -1.57 -11.98 22.75
N PRO A 289 -1.11 -13.24 22.65
CA PRO A 289 -1.91 -14.43 22.83
C PRO A 289 -2.04 -14.82 24.31
N GLU A 290 -2.35 -13.82 25.14
CA GLU A 290 -2.50 -13.95 26.58
C GLU A 290 -3.85 -13.39 27.02
N PRO A 291 -4.38 -13.81 28.17
CA PRO A 291 -5.57 -13.21 28.75
C PRO A 291 -5.38 -11.71 29.04
N ASP A 292 -6.39 -10.90 28.74
CA ASP A 292 -6.35 -9.43 28.89
C ASP A 292 -5.85 -9.02 30.29
N LEU A 293 -6.30 -9.72 31.33
CA LEU A 293 -5.90 -9.43 32.71
C LEU A 293 -4.39 -9.58 32.93
N LEU A 294 -3.76 -10.59 32.33
CA LEU A 294 -2.31 -10.78 32.40
C LEU A 294 -1.60 -9.64 31.68
N VAL A 295 -2.10 -9.27 30.49
CA VAL A 295 -1.48 -8.24 29.66
C VAL A 295 -1.47 -6.87 30.34
N PHE A 296 -2.53 -6.52 31.06
CA PHE A 296 -2.61 -5.24 31.78
C PHE A 296 -1.92 -5.23 33.14
N THR A 297 -1.57 -6.39 33.70
CA THR A 297 -0.95 -6.49 35.04
C THR A 297 0.54 -6.75 34.97
N ASP A 298 1.05 -7.34 33.89
CA ASP A 298 2.47 -7.60 33.70
C ASP A 298 3.18 -6.40 33.04
N PRO A 299 4.20 -5.81 33.69
CA PRO A 299 4.96 -4.68 33.15
C PRO A 299 5.70 -4.98 31.84
N PHE A 300 5.97 -6.25 31.53
CA PHE A 300 6.61 -6.68 30.29
C PHE A 300 5.87 -6.15 29.05
N PHE A 301 4.54 -6.35 28.97
CA PHE A 301 3.76 -5.94 27.81
C PHE A 301 3.66 -4.42 27.66
N ALA A 302 3.50 -3.71 28.78
CA ALA A 302 3.47 -2.25 28.77
C ALA A 302 4.80 -1.69 28.24
N ARG A 303 5.94 -2.25 28.64
CA ARG A 303 7.27 -1.83 28.17
C ARG A 303 7.43 -2.06 26.67
N ILE A 304 7.00 -3.21 26.16
CA ILE A 304 7.01 -3.51 24.71
C ILE A 304 6.13 -2.52 23.94
N ALA A 305 4.88 -2.31 24.36
CA ALA A 305 3.96 -1.40 23.70
C ALA A 305 4.50 0.05 23.67
N ILE A 306 5.09 0.53 24.77
CA ILE A 306 5.72 1.86 24.86
C ILE A 306 6.90 1.97 23.88
N CYS A 307 7.78 0.96 23.84
CA CYS A 307 8.94 0.97 22.94
C CYS A 307 8.50 0.97 21.47
N LEU A 308 7.54 0.11 21.11
CA LEU A 308 6.99 0.05 19.74
C LEU A 308 6.33 1.38 19.36
N SER A 309 5.49 1.93 20.24
CA SER A 309 4.84 3.22 20.00
C SER A 309 5.85 4.35 19.77
N ARG A 310 6.95 4.40 20.54
CA ARG A 310 8.01 5.41 20.35
C ARG A 310 8.73 5.28 19.03
N VAL A 311 9.04 4.06 18.59
CA VAL A 311 9.70 3.81 17.30
C VAL A 311 8.76 4.19 16.15
N LEU A 312 7.47 3.83 16.27
CA LEU A 312 6.48 4.11 15.23
C LEU A 312 6.06 5.58 15.18
N ALA A 313 6.21 6.35 16.26
CA ALA A 313 5.87 7.77 16.31
C ALA A 313 6.64 8.65 15.30
N ALA A 314 7.78 8.16 14.77
CA ALA A 314 8.53 8.83 13.71
C ALA A 314 7.95 8.56 12.29
N SER A 315 6.90 7.75 12.18
CA SER A 315 6.21 7.41 10.94
C SER A 315 4.69 7.61 11.07
N ASP A 316 3.97 7.51 9.96
CA ASP A 316 2.50 7.61 9.93
C ASP A 316 1.81 6.30 10.38
N ILE A 317 2.57 5.31 10.85
CA ILE A 317 2.07 3.98 11.19
C ILE A 317 1.43 3.99 12.58
N GLN A 318 0.17 3.57 12.65
CA GLN A 318 -0.54 3.34 13.91
C GLN A 318 -0.28 1.95 14.47
N LEU A 319 -0.14 1.85 15.79
CA LEU A 319 -0.06 0.58 16.51
C LEU A 319 -1.44 0.24 17.08
N VAL A 320 -1.97 -0.93 16.73
CA VAL A 320 -3.22 -1.46 17.30
C VAL A 320 -2.91 -2.73 18.07
N THR A 321 -3.32 -2.80 19.33
CA THR A 321 -3.15 -4.01 20.15
C THR A 321 -4.36 -4.92 19.99
N ALA A 322 -4.11 -6.22 19.77
CA ALA A 322 -5.13 -7.24 19.70
C ALA A 322 -4.78 -8.40 20.64
N PHE A 323 -5.71 -8.70 21.52
CA PHE A 323 -5.60 -9.79 22.49
C PHE A 323 -6.23 -11.06 21.94
N ALA A 324 -5.57 -12.20 22.13
CA ALA A 324 -6.04 -13.49 21.66
C ALA A 324 -6.13 -14.49 22.82
N ASP A 325 -7.03 -14.21 23.76
CA ASP A 325 -7.33 -15.11 24.88
C ASP A 325 -8.15 -16.33 24.40
N SER A 326 -7.62 -17.54 24.67
CA SER A 326 -8.29 -18.86 24.60
C SER A 326 -8.48 -19.51 23.21
N ALA A 327 -8.98 -20.76 23.20
CA ALA A 327 -9.17 -21.64 22.03
C ALA A 327 -9.93 -21.04 20.82
N ASN A 328 -10.68 -19.94 21.03
CA ASN A 328 -11.35 -19.17 19.96
C ASN A 328 -10.57 -17.90 19.54
N GLY A 329 -9.61 -17.45 20.36
CA GLY A 329 -8.73 -16.31 20.12
C GLY A 329 -7.87 -16.48 18.88
N SER A 330 -7.30 -17.67 18.63
CA SER A 330 -6.49 -17.94 17.43
C SER A 330 -7.27 -17.73 16.14
N LYS A 331 -8.55 -18.12 16.08
CA LYS A 331 -9.38 -17.91 14.87
C LYS A 331 -9.69 -16.44 14.63
N ARG A 332 -9.97 -15.66 15.67
CA ARG A 332 -10.22 -14.22 15.58
C ARG A 332 -8.96 -13.46 15.20
N ALA A 333 -7.84 -13.80 15.82
CA ALA A 333 -6.53 -13.26 15.51
C ALA A 333 -6.16 -13.51 14.03
N ALA A 334 -6.33 -14.74 13.57
CA ALA A 334 -6.06 -15.10 12.18
C ALA A 334 -6.99 -14.38 11.19
N ALA A 335 -8.28 -14.23 11.53
CA ALA A 335 -9.21 -13.45 10.71
C ALA A 335 -8.80 -11.98 10.66
N PHE A 336 -8.45 -11.38 11.80
CA PHE A 336 -7.99 -10.00 11.88
C PHE A 336 -6.77 -9.73 10.99
N LEU A 337 -5.79 -10.65 10.97
CA LEU A 337 -4.61 -10.54 10.09
C LEU A 337 -4.90 -10.82 8.61
N ARG A 338 -5.99 -11.53 8.27
CA ARG A 338 -6.37 -11.81 6.88
C ARG A 338 -7.28 -10.76 6.26
N ASP A 339 -8.05 -10.05 7.08
CA ASP A 339 -9.10 -9.11 6.62
C ASP A 339 -8.55 -7.81 5.98
N GLY A 340 -7.22 -7.69 5.78
CA GLY A 340 -6.60 -6.52 5.16
C GLY A 340 -6.72 -5.24 5.98
N ARG A 341 -6.88 -5.36 7.31
CA ARG A 341 -7.01 -4.22 8.23
C ARG A 341 -5.68 -3.66 8.73
N VAL A 342 -4.59 -4.41 8.56
CA VAL A 342 -3.25 -4.05 9.01
C VAL A 342 -2.23 -4.43 7.94
N ASP A 343 -1.14 -3.68 7.87
CA ASP A 343 -0.05 -3.86 6.92
C ASP A 343 0.99 -4.87 7.39
N GLY A 344 0.98 -5.19 8.69
CA GLY A 344 1.94 -6.08 9.33
C GLY A 344 1.52 -6.44 10.75
N ALA A 345 2.18 -7.43 11.34
CA ALA A 345 1.94 -7.84 12.72
C ALA A 345 3.23 -8.13 13.49
N ILE A 346 3.18 -7.85 14.79
CA ILE A 346 4.21 -8.19 15.77
C ILE A 346 3.56 -9.13 16.79
N VAL A 347 4.12 -10.32 16.98
CA VAL A 347 3.59 -11.33 17.91
C VAL A 347 4.54 -11.46 19.10
N VAL A 348 4.03 -11.39 20.32
CA VAL A 348 4.82 -11.52 21.57
C VAL A 348 4.12 -12.47 22.54
N SER A 349 4.87 -13.16 23.41
CA SER A 349 4.33 -14.12 24.40
C SER A 349 3.61 -15.33 23.79
N HIS A 350 4.12 -15.86 22.68
CA HIS A 350 3.53 -17.04 22.04
C HIS A 350 3.96 -18.34 22.75
N HIS A 351 3.06 -19.32 22.75
CA HIS A 351 3.25 -20.66 23.28
C HIS A 351 3.40 -21.68 22.14
N ARG A 352 3.93 -22.87 22.45
CA ARG A 352 4.00 -24.01 21.51
C ARG A 352 2.63 -24.65 21.29
N ILE A 353 1.74 -23.88 20.66
CA ILE A 353 0.38 -24.28 20.26
C ILE A 353 0.32 -24.25 18.73
N PRO A 354 0.36 -25.41 18.04
CA PRO A 354 0.47 -25.49 16.58
C PRO A 354 -0.57 -24.66 15.84
N GLU A 355 -1.85 -24.76 16.23
CA GLU A 355 -2.94 -24.08 15.53
C GLU A 355 -2.83 -22.55 15.61
N GLN A 356 -2.22 -22.04 16.68
CA GLN A 356 -2.01 -20.61 16.87
C GLN A 356 -0.83 -20.12 16.05
N LEU A 357 0.31 -20.80 16.12
CA LEU A 357 1.51 -20.44 15.38
C LEU A 357 1.28 -20.53 13.87
N ASP A 358 0.64 -21.60 13.39
CA ASP A 358 0.27 -21.77 11.98
C ASP A 358 -0.61 -20.61 11.49
N SER A 359 -1.48 -20.10 12.35
CA SER A 359 -2.36 -18.98 12.01
C SER A 359 -1.63 -17.66 11.80
N TYR A 360 -0.51 -17.45 12.50
CA TYR A 360 0.36 -16.29 12.31
C TYR A 360 1.29 -16.49 11.12
N LEU A 361 1.87 -17.68 10.97
CA LEU A 361 2.81 -18.01 9.89
C LEU A 361 2.15 -18.05 8.51
N SER A 362 0.85 -18.37 8.45
CA SER A 362 0.06 -18.38 7.21
C SER A 362 -0.61 -17.04 6.88
N ALA A 363 -0.35 -15.98 7.66
CA ALA A 363 -0.90 -14.66 7.39
C ALA A 363 -0.37 -14.12 6.06
N PRO A 364 -1.20 -13.44 5.23
CA PRO A 364 -0.80 -12.89 3.93
C PRO A 364 0.03 -11.60 4.06
N LEU A 365 0.56 -11.31 5.24
CA LEU A 365 1.26 -10.07 5.58
C LEU A 365 2.57 -10.37 6.34
N PRO A 366 3.51 -9.42 6.41
CA PRO A 366 4.72 -9.58 7.20
C PRO A 366 4.41 -9.74 8.70
N VAL A 367 4.93 -10.81 9.31
CA VAL A 367 4.83 -11.07 10.74
C VAL A 367 6.23 -11.13 11.35
N VAL A 368 6.44 -10.39 12.43
CA VAL A 368 7.68 -10.41 13.23
C VAL A 368 7.36 -10.94 14.63
N PHE A 369 8.19 -11.84 15.14
CA PHE A 369 8.02 -12.35 16.50
C PHE A 369 8.99 -11.70 17.49
N ILE A 370 8.51 -11.39 18.68
CA ILE A 370 9.33 -11.10 19.87
C ILE A 370 9.38 -12.39 20.68
N GLY A 371 10.55 -13.01 20.72
CA GLY A 371 10.76 -14.39 21.14
C GLY A 371 10.77 -15.33 19.93
N ARG A 372 11.77 -16.22 19.84
CA ARG A 372 11.87 -17.22 18.77
C ARG A 372 10.66 -18.17 18.79
N PRO A 373 9.90 -18.33 17.71
CA PRO A 373 8.82 -19.31 17.64
C PRO A 373 9.28 -20.71 18.04
N PHE A 374 8.54 -21.35 18.96
CA PHE A 374 8.94 -22.65 19.51
C PHE A 374 8.55 -23.82 18.57
N ILE A 375 9.16 -23.83 17.39
CA ILE A 375 8.98 -24.81 16.32
C ILE A 375 10.33 -25.25 15.76
N GLU A 376 10.35 -26.33 14.99
CA GLU A 376 11.59 -26.92 14.44
C GLU A 376 12.26 -26.01 13.39
N ASP A 377 11.46 -25.33 12.56
CA ASP A 377 11.93 -24.40 11.52
C ASP A 377 11.26 -23.02 11.69
N PRO A 378 11.82 -22.14 12.55
CA PRO A 378 11.24 -20.82 12.81
C PRO A 378 11.34 -19.90 11.59
N PRO A 379 10.40 -18.96 11.42
CA PRO A 379 10.45 -17.98 10.33
C PRO A 379 11.71 -17.10 10.41
N PRO A 380 12.08 -16.40 9.33
CA PRO A 380 13.31 -15.60 9.31
C PRO A 380 13.23 -14.30 10.16
N CYS A 381 12.03 -13.85 10.54
CA CYS A 381 11.83 -12.55 11.17
C CYS A 381 11.40 -12.69 12.64
N TRP A 382 12.37 -12.70 13.55
CA TRP A 382 12.15 -12.61 14.99
C TRP A 382 13.30 -11.89 15.69
N VAL A 383 13.01 -11.38 16.88
CA VAL A 383 13.98 -10.79 17.81
C VAL A 383 13.79 -11.49 19.15
N ASP A 384 14.87 -12.00 19.73
CA ASP A 384 14.81 -12.71 21.01
C ASP A 384 15.94 -12.28 21.94
N VAL A 385 15.75 -12.55 23.22
CA VAL A 385 16.82 -12.57 24.22
C VAL A 385 17.52 -13.92 24.13
N ASP A 386 18.84 -13.95 24.33
CA ASP A 386 19.57 -15.22 24.48
C ASP A 386 19.25 -15.87 25.83
N ASN A 387 18.06 -16.47 25.90
CA ASN A 387 17.51 -17.08 27.09
C ASN A 387 18.36 -18.25 27.59
N LEU A 388 19.07 -18.93 26.68
CA LEU A 388 20.00 -20.00 27.02
C LEU A 388 21.19 -19.42 27.80
N GLU A 389 21.79 -18.33 27.33
CA GLU A 389 22.88 -17.67 28.04
C GLU A 389 22.41 -17.03 29.34
N VAL A 390 21.20 -16.47 29.41
CA VAL A 390 20.58 -16.00 30.67
C VAL A 390 20.60 -17.10 31.73
N GLY A 391 20.17 -18.32 31.37
CA GLY A 391 20.21 -19.47 32.27
C GLY A 391 21.63 -19.80 32.75
N ARG A 392 22.62 -19.75 31.85
CA ARG A 392 24.04 -19.96 32.20
C ARG A 392 24.56 -18.85 33.12
N ILE A 393 24.25 -17.60 32.85
CA ILE A 393 24.66 -16.46 33.70
C ILE A 393 24.10 -16.64 35.11
N ALA A 394 22.80 -16.92 35.25
CA ALA A 394 22.17 -17.14 36.55
C ALA A 394 22.84 -18.30 37.32
N ALA A 395 23.09 -19.44 36.66
CA ALA A 395 23.80 -20.56 37.27
C ALA A 395 25.22 -20.16 37.73
N ARG A 396 25.96 -19.42 36.89
CA ARG A 396 27.33 -18.97 37.19
C ARG A 396 27.35 -18.10 38.42
N ARG A 397 26.41 -17.16 38.53
CA ARG A 397 26.27 -16.26 39.68
C ARG A 397 25.97 -17.01 40.97
N LEU A 398 25.07 -18.01 40.93
CA LEU A 398 24.81 -18.84 42.11
C LEU A 398 26.08 -19.61 42.54
N ILE A 399 26.81 -20.21 41.59
CA ILE A 399 28.07 -20.91 41.86
C ILE A 399 29.11 -19.96 42.48
N GLU A 400 29.30 -18.77 41.89
CA GLU A 400 30.23 -17.74 42.39
C GLU A 400 29.85 -17.25 43.79
N ALA A 401 28.55 -17.17 44.08
CA ALA A 401 28.04 -16.85 45.41
C ALA A 401 28.19 -18.01 46.42
N GLY A 402 28.66 -19.18 45.98
CA GLY A 402 28.90 -20.35 46.82
C GLY A 402 27.69 -21.24 47.07
N VAL A 403 26.63 -21.13 46.26
CA VAL A 403 25.47 -22.05 46.26
C VAL A 403 25.94 -23.47 45.93
N LYS A 404 25.40 -24.46 46.63
CA LYS A 404 25.73 -25.89 46.46
C LYS A 404 24.52 -26.70 46.02
N ARG A 405 23.33 -26.25 46.38
CA ARG A 405 22.06 -26.93 46.08
C ARG A 405 21.12 -25.92 45.43
N PRO A 406 21.32 -25.67 44.13
CA PRO A 406 20.56 -24.69 43.40
C PRO A 406 19.13 -25.18 43.14
N ALA A 407 18.23 -24.25 42.92
CA ALA A 407 16.90 -24.49 42.41
C ALA A 407 16.53 -23.45 41.34
N ILE A 408 15.52 -23.74 40.55
CA ILE A 408 14.95 -22.81 39.57
C ILE A 408 13.42 -22.83 39.64
N ILE A 409 12.83 -21.65 39.69
CA ILE A 409 11.41 -21.44 39.41
C ILE A 409 11.31 -20.96 37.95
N THR A 410 10.78 -21.80 37.07
CA THR A 410 10.68 -21.53 35.63
C THR A 410 9.42 -20.76 35.29
N GLY A 411 9.30 -20.28 34.06
CA GLY A 411 7.99 -19.99 33.47
C GLY A 411 7.33 -21.24 32.86
N PRO A 412 6.26 -21.07 32.06
CA PRO A 412 5.62 -22.14 31.30
C PRO A 412 6.62 -22.82 30.36
N LEU A 413 6.80 -24.13 30.46
CA LEU A 413 7.80 -24.86 29.65
C LEU A 413 7.35 -25.09 28.19
N ASP A 414 6.14 -24.66 27.84
CA ASP A 414 5.67 -24.55 26.46
C ASP A 414 6.06 -23.22 25.80
N MET A 415 6.77 -22.33 26.51
CA MET A 415 7.40 -21.13 25.97
C MET A 415 8.91 -21.32 25.80
N VAL A 416 9.44 -20.83 24.67
CA VAL A 416 10.87 -20.96 24.34
C VAL A 416 11.77 -20.34 25.40
N ALA A 417 11.36 -19.19 25.94
CA ALA A 417 12.17 -18.42 26.88
C ALA A 417 12.39 -19.18 28.20
N ALA A 418 11.34 -19.79 28.74
CA ALA A 418 11.43 -20.59 29.96
C ALA A 418 12.22 -21.88 29.73
N SER A 419 11.98 -22.56 28.59
CA SER A 419 12.70 -23.78 28.22
C SER A 419 14.21 -23.54 28.06
N ASP A 420 14.59 -22.49 27.33
CA ASP A 420 16.00 -22.18 27.06
C ASP A 420 16.72 -21.71 28.34
N ARG A 421 16.07 -20.90 29.21
CA ARG A 421 16.61 -20.54 30.53
C ARG A 421 16.89 -21.77 31.39
N LEU A 422 15.94 -22.71 31.46
CA LEU A 422 16.11 -23.95 32.20
C LEU A 422 17.24 -24.81 31.62
N LEU A 423 17.33 -24.92 30.30
CA LEU A 423 18.38 -25.67 29.62
C LEU A 423 19.77 -25.09 29.94
N GLY A 424 19.95 -23.78 29.80
CA GLY A 424 21.24 -23.13 30.07
C GLY A 424 21.65 -23.25 31.54
N PHE A 425 20.68 -23.12 32.45
CA PHE A 425 20.89 -23.32 33.88
C PHE A 425 21.36 -24.76 34.18
N ARG A 426 20.68 -25.77 33.63
CA ARG A 426 21.05 -27.19 33.78
C ARG A 426 22.42 -27.51 33.20
N GLU A 427 22.73 -27.03 32.00
CA GLU A 427 24.00 -27.29 31.31
C GLU A 427 25.20 -26.85 32.16
N LEU A 428 25.15 -25.63 32.69
CA LEU A 428 26.26 -25.10 33.48
C LEU A 428 26.39 -25.79 34.84
N LEU A 429 25.27 -26.08 35.51
CA LEU A 429 25.28 -26.78 36.80
C LEU A 429 25.76 -28.23 36.67
N SER A 430 25.34 -28.93 35.61
CA SER A 430 25.77 -30.31 35.35
C SER A 430 27.28 -30.40 35.14
N ALA A 431 27.89 -29.39 34.52
CA ALA A 431 29.34 -29.30 34.38
C ALA A 431 30.09 -29.17 35.73
N GLN A 432 29.39 -28.77 36.80
CA GLN A 432 29.90 -28.71 38.18
C GLN A 432 29.42 -29.89 39.04
N GLY A 433 28.77 -30.89 38.44
CA GLY A 433 28.21 -32.04 39.16
C GLY A 433 27.00 -31.70 40.04
N MET A 434 26.32 -30.57 39.78
CA MET A 434 25.12 -30.14 40.49
C MET A 434 23.87 -30.43 39.66
N VAL A 435 22.79 -30.81 40.33
CA VAL A 435 21.45 -30.98 39.73
C VAL A 435 20.49 -30.04 40.47
N PRO A 436 19.80 -29.13 39.77
CA PRO A 436 18.90 -28.21 40.44
C PRO A 436 17.56 -28.86 40.79
N PHE A 437 16.91 -28.35 41.85
CA PHE A 437 15.47 -28.53 42.02
C PHE A 437 14.72 -27.63 41.06
N GLU A 438 13.58 -28.09 40.55
CA GLU A 438 12.84 -27.39 39.50
C GLU A 438 11.37 -27.29 39.88
N ALA A 439 10.83 -26.08 39.84
CA ALA A 439 9.40 -25.82 40.01
C ALA A 439 8.89 -25.00 38.82
N GLU A 440 7.84 -25.47 38.16
CA GLU A 440 7.25 -24.78 37.00
C GLU A 440 6.19 -23.77 37.45
N ALA A 441 6.34 -22.51 37.01
CA ALA A 441 5.35 -21.45 37.26
C ALA A 441 4.79 -20.89 35.93
N ARG A 442 4.06 -19.78 36.00
CA ARG A 442 3.28 -19.21 34.88
C ARG A 442 3.61 -17.74 34.61
N PHE A 443 4.80 -17.28 35.00
CA PHE A 443 5.20 -15.87 34.95
C PHE A 443 4.27 -14.90 35.71
N THR A 444 3.39 -15.42 36.57
CA THR A 444 2.49 -14.60 37.39
C THR A 444 2.92 -14.60 38.86
N PRO A 445 2.70 -13.51 39.62
CA PRO A 445 2.95 -13.48 41.05
C PRO A 445 2.32 -14.66 41.79
N ALA A 446 1.06 -15.00 41.50
CA ALA A 446 0.37 -16.12 42.14
C ALA A 446 1.04 -17.48 41.88
N SER A 447 1.53 -17.71 40.66
CA SER A 447 2.29 -18.92 40.36
C SER A 447 3.68 -18.95 41.02
N GLY A 448 4.31 -17.78 41.19
CA GLY A 448 5.55 -17.65 41.95
C GLY A 448 5.36 -17.91 43.44
N GLU A 449 4.24 -17.48 44.03
CA GLU A 449 3.87 -17.76 45.42
C GLU A 449 3.66 -19.27 45.64
N ALA A 450 2.93 -19.94 44.73
CA ALA A 450 2.70 -21.38 44.81
C ALA A 450 4.01 -22.18 44.71
N ALA A 451 4.90 -21.83 43.77
CA ALA A 451 6.21 -22.46 43.65
C ALA A 451 7.11 -22.18 44.87
N ALA A 452 7.01 -20.99 45.46
CA ALA A 452 7.75 -20.64 46.67
C ALA A 452 7.29 -21.46 47.89
N ASP A 453 5.98 -21.67 48.04
CA ASP A 453 5.40 -22.53 49.07
C ASP A 453 5.84 -23.99 48.90
N GLU A 454 5.91 -24.49 47.65
CA GLU A 454 6.41 -25.83 47.34
C GLU A 454 7.88 -26.01 47.77
N LEU A 455 8.73 -25.00 47.51
CA LEU A 455 10.17 -25.06 47.83
C LEU A 455 10.49 -24.74 49.29
N ALA A 456 9.60 -24.07 50.03
CA ALA A 456 9.87 -23.61 51.40
C ALA A 456 10.32 -24.74 52.38
N PRO A 457 9.73 -25.95 52.38
CA PRO A 457 10.19 -27.04 53.22
C PRO A 457 11.62 -27.50 52.90
N LEU A 458 11.97 -27.54 51.60
CA LEU A 458 13.31 -27.93 51.14
C LEU A 458 14.35 -26.89 51.53
N ILE A 459 14.01 -25.60 51.40
CA ILE A 459 14.88 -24.49 51.83
C ILE A 459 15.10 -24.55 53.35
N THR A 460 14.04 -24.81 54.12
CA THR A 460 14.12 -24.91 55.59
C THR A 460 14.92 -26.12 56.07
N ALA A 461 14.82 -27.25 55.37
CA ALA A 461 15.67 -28.43 55.61
C ALA A 461 17.13 -28.19 55.19
N GLY A 462 17.39 -27.07 54.52
CA GLY A 462 18.65 -26.71 53.93
C GLY A 462 18.83 -27.26 52.52
N ASP A 463 18.05 -28.23 52.06
CA ASP A 463 18.21 -28.92 50.76
C ASP A 463 18.28 -28.01 49.53
N ILE A 464 17.88 -26.74 49.65
CA ILE A 464 18.10 -25.68 48.66
C ILE A 464 18.76 -24.48 49.35
N ASP A 465 19.85 -23.97 48.77
CA ASP A 465 20.58 -22.79 49.29
C ASP A 465 20.74 -21.63 48.28
N GLY A 466 20.16 -21.79 47.08
CA GLY A 466 20.01 -20.70 46.13
C GLY A 466 18.95 -21.00 45.07
N VAL A 467 18.18 -19.98 44.66
CA VAL A 467 17.11 -20.11 43.66
C VAL A 467 17.28 -19.08 42.56
N PHE A 468 17.18 -19.50 41.30
CA PHE A 468 16.94 -18.64 40.16
C PHE A 468 15.44 -18.57 39.86
N VAL A 469 14.84 -17.39 39.90
CA VAL A 469 13.43 -17.19 39.56
C VAL A 469 13.33 -16.48 38.21
N SER A 470 12.64 -17.10 37.27
CA SER A 470 12.70 -16.71 35.85
C SER A 470 11.95 -15.42 35.49
N SER A 471 11.33 -14.72 36.45
CA SER A 471 10.84 -13.36 36.27
C SER A 471 10.79 -12.60 37.61
N ASP A 472 10.96 -11.29 37.56
CA ASP A 472 10.96 -10.43 38.74
C ASP A 472 9.62 -10.43 39.48
N PRO A 473 8.44 -10.36 38.82
CA PRO A 473 7.16 -10.43 39.52
C PRO A 473 6.98 -11.73 40.32
N MET A 474 7.46 -12.86 39.77
CA MET A 474 7.47 -14.13 40.50
C MET A 474 8.47 -14.11 41.65
N ALA A 475 9.67 -13.56 41.44
CA ALA A 475 10.71 -13.49 42.44
C ALA A 475 10.26 -12.67 43.66
N LEU A 476 9.68 -11.50 43.43
CA LEU A 476 9.17 -10.63 44.47
C LEU A 476 8.03 -11.30 45.26
N ALA A 477 7.19 -12.07 44.59
CA ALA A 477 6.10 -12.80 45.23
C ALA A 477 6.63 -13.98 46.06
N ALA A 478 7.57 -14.74 45.50
CA ALA A 478 8.26 -15.83 46.18
C ALA A 478 9.00 -15.36 47.44
N MET A 479 9.71 -14.22 47.37
CA MET A 479 10.40 -13.63 48.52
C MET A 479 9.46 -13.29 49.68
N ARG A 480 8.23 -12.82 49.40
CA ARG A 480 7.23 -12.56 50.45
C ARG A 480 6.79 -13.85 51.13
N VAL A 481 6.57 -14.92 50.35
CA VAL A 481 6.21 -16.24 50.87
C VAL A 481 7.33 -16.80 51.75
N TRP A 482 8.57 -16.84 51.25
CA TRP A 482 9.71 -17.33 52.03
C TRP A 482 9.93 -16.54 53.32
N LYS A 483 9.76 -15.21 53.28
CA LYS A 483 9.81 -14.38 54.49
C LYS A 483 8.72 -14.77 55.50
N SER A 484 7.53 -15.12 55.06
CA SER A 484 6.43 -15.57 55.94
C SER A 484 6.72 -16.94 56.59
N HIS A 485 7.50 -17.78 55.92
CA HIS A 485 8.05 -19.04 56.45
C HIS A 485 9.30 -18.85 57.33
N GLY A 486 9.74 -17.60 57.54
CA GLY A 486 10.90 -17.28 58.37
C GLY A 486 12.27 -17.48 57.69
N ILE A 487 12.28 -17.71 56.37
CA ILE A 487 13.52 -17.85 55.57
C ILE A 487 14.12 -16.46 55.34
N ARG A 488 15.41 -16.28 55.67
CA ARG A 488 16.13 -15.02 55.49
C ARG A 488 16.87 -15.00 54.15
N ILE A 489 16.85 -13.85 53.50
CA ILE A 489 17.51 -13.63 52.21
C ILE A 489 18.48 -12.46 52.42
N PRO A 490 19.80 -12.61 52.13
CA PRO A 490 20.44 -13.75 51.48
C PRO A 490 20.97 -14.85 52.42
N GLU A 491 20.74 -14.76 53.74
CA GLU A 491 21.46 -15.60 54.73
C GLU A 491 21.10 -17.08 54.68
N ASP A 492 19.82 -17.42 54.52
CA ASP A 492 19.34 -18.81 54.41
C ASP A 492 19.18 -19.21 52.93
N LEU A 493 18.81 -18.25 52.07
CA LEU A 493 18.57 -18.47 50.66
C LEU A 493 19.07 -17.30 49.81
N ARG A 494 19.89 -17.60 48.79
CA ARG A 494 20.27 -16.61 47.77
C ARG A 494 19.26 -16.62 46.61
N VAL A 495 18.83 -15.46 46.15
CA VAL A 495 17.81 -15.34 45.10
C VAL A 495 18.33 -14.49 43.95
N ILE A 496 18.14 -14.97 42.72
CA ILE A 496 18.39 -14.23 41.48
C ILE A 496 17.07 -14.12 40.72
N GLY A 497 16.74 -12.92 40.25
CA GLY A 497 15.60 -12.64 39.38
C GLY A 497 15.99 -12.46 37.92
N PHE A 498 15.02 -12.06 37.10
CA PHE A 498 15.20 -11.77 35.68
C PHE A 498 14.12 -10.78 35.24
N ASP A 499 14.45 -9.84 34.34
CA ASP A 499 13.61 -8.78 33.71
C ASP A 499 14.13 -7.35 33.97
N GLY A 500 14.85 -7.17 35.08
CA GLY A 500 15.47 -5.89 35.45
C GLY A 500 14.45 -4.80 35.76
N THR A 501 13.35 -5.15 36.42
CA THR A 501 12.27 -4.23 36.77
C THR A 501 12.69 -3.26 37.88
N GLU A 502 12.14 -2.04 37.85
CA GLU A 502 12.37 -1.03 38.90
C GLU A 502 11.95 -1.55 40.28
N ALA A 503 10.83 -2.27 40.34
CA ALA A 503 10.34 -2.92 41.57
C ALA A 503 11.33 -3.96 42.14
N ALA A 504 12.09 -4.65 41.30
CA ALA A 504 13.13 -5.59 41.74
C ALA A 504 14.34 -4.86 42.33
N ALA A 505 14.73 -3.73 41.73
CA ALA A 505 15.81 -2.89 42.24
C ALA A 505 15.48 -2.22 43.58
N GLU A 506 14.21 -1.91 43.83
CA GLU A 506 13.72 -1.28 45.08
C GLU A 506 13.31 -2.27 46.17
N ALA A 507 13.34 -3.58 45.89
CA ALA A 507 12.96 -4.61 46.85
C ALA A 507 13.86 -4.62 48.10
N ILE A 508 13.39 -5.22 49.19
CA ILE A 508 14.17 -5.36 50.43
C ILE A 508 14.23 -6.84 50.85
N PRO A 509 15.42 -7.48 50.75
CA PRO A 509 16.65 -6.97 50.13
C PRO A 509 16.47 -6.73 48.62
N ALA A 510 17.32 -5.87 48.04
CA ALA A 510 17.29 -5.60 46.60
C ALA A 510 17.60 -6.89 45.84
N LEU A 511 16.84 -7.15 44.77
CA LEU A 511 16.99 -8.37 43.99
C LEU A 511 18.17 -8.23 43.03
N THR A 512 19.07 -9.22 43.01
CA THR A 512 20.07 -9.31 41.94
C THR A 512 19.33 -9.63 40.64
N ILE A 513 19.41 -8.69 39.69
CA ILE A 513 18.75 -8.76 38.38
C ILE A 513 19.77 -9.05 37.28
N GLU A 514 19.43 -9.96 36.38
CA GLU A 514 20.14 -10.19 35.11
C GLU A 514 19.15 -9.85 33.98
N GLY A 515 19.58 -9.04 33.00
CA GLY A 515 18.70 -8.48 31.96
C GLY A 515 19.41 -8.26 30.64
#